data_AF-A0A7C5SS84-F1
#
_entry.id   AF-A0A7C5SS84-F1
#
_cell.length_a   1.000
_cell.length_b   1.000
_cell.length_c   1.000
_cell.angle_alpha   90.00
_cell.angle_beta   90.00
_cell.angle_gamma   90.00
#
_symmetry.space_group_name_H-M   'P 1'
#
loop_
_entity.id
_entity.type
_entity.pdbx_description
1 polymer ?
#
loop_
_entity_poly.entity_id
_entity_poly.type
_entity_poly.pdbx_seq_one_letter_code
_entity_poly.pdbx_strand_id
1 'polypeptide(L)'
;MSPLLLWLLVVSGLPVSYALSAPRRLFDPIQIVLVVTAYVFGLSLAWFASGSGAVAWTAGVLLGALIGRWNRRLVIGGIGLGAAEQLAFKLAWRHGGAVEPADLIAAGVDPDTARATLENLEARGLCRRDGEQYRFER
;
A
#
# COMPACT_ATOMS: atom_id res chain seq x y z
N MET A 1 19.69 -43.13 4.13
CA MET A 1 18.79 -42.96 2.98
C MET A 1 19.12 -41.64 2.31
N SER A 2 19.79 -41.69 1.16
CA SER A 2 20.43 -40.50 0.55
C SER A 2 19.42 -39.65 -0.22
N PRO A 3 19.47 -38.31 -0.12
CA PRO A 3 18.52 -37.38 -0.78
C PRO A 3 18.53 -37.44 -2.31
N LEU A 4 19.59 -38.01 -2.91
CA LEU A 4 19.71 -38.23 -4.35
C LEU A 4 18.76 -39.32 -4.89
N LEU A 5 18.41 -40.32 -4.07
CA LEU A 5 17.44 -41.36 -4.44
C LEU A 5 16.00 -40.84 -4.46
N LEU A 6 15.69 -39.89 -3.58
CA LEU A 6 14.40 -39.20 -3.55
C LEU A 6 14.23 -38.29 -4.77
N TRP A 7 15.32 -37.64 -5.20
CA TRP A 7 15.34 -36.84 -6.43
C TRP A 7 15.20 -37.71 -7.69
N LEU A 8 15.82 -38.89 -7.72
CA LEU A 8 15.67 -39.82 -8.84
C LEU A 8 14.23 -40.34 -8.97
N LEU A 9 13.49 -40.57 -7.87
CA LEU A 9 12.08 -40.97 -7.93
C LEU A 9 11.13 -39.85 -8.38
N VAL A 10 11.47 -38.59 -8.11
CA VAL A 10 10.72 -37.41 -8.58
C VAL A 10 11.03 -37.09 -10.05
N VAL A 11 12.23 -37.40 -10.52
CA VAL A 11 12.69 -37.14 -11.90
C VAL A 11 12.46 -38.34 -12.84
N SER A 12 12.37 -39.57 -12.34
CA SER A 12 12.12 -40.79 -13.13
C SER A 12 10.65 -40.91 -13.54
N GLY A 13 10.18 -39.96 -14.33
CA GLY A 13 9.42 -40.15 -15.58
C GLY A 13 8.54 -41.39 -15.78
N LEU A 14 7.80 -41.88 -14.79
CA LEU A 14 6.82 -42.96 -14.95
C LEU A 14 5.36 -42.46 -14.93
N PRO A 15 5.03 -41.41 -15.71
CA PRO A 15 3.71 -41.44 -16.35
C PRO A 15 3.75 -41.09 -17.85
N VAL A 16 4.93 -40.96 -18.47
CA VAL A 16 4.99 -40.60 -19.91
C VAL A 16 4.75 -41.81 -20.82
N SER A 17 5.16 -43.02 -20.42
CA SER A 17 5.05 -44.20 -21.29
C SER A 17 3.64 -44.80 -21.38
N TYR A 18 2.72 -44.45 -20.49
CA TYR A 18 1.31 -44.86 -20.59
C TYR A 18 0.49 -43.97 -21.55
N ALA A 19 1.04 -42.84 -22.00
CA ALA A 19 0.32 -41.87 -22.82
C ALA A 19 0.19 -42.26 -24.30
N LEU A 20 0.94 -43.26 -24.78
CA LEU A 20 0.96 -43.63 -26.20
C LEU A 20 0.06 -44.82 -26.57
N SER A 21 -0.56 -45.50 -25.60
CA SER A 21 -1.44 -46.66 -25.83
C SER A 21 -2.85 -46.53 -25.24
N ALA A 22 -3.20 -45.36 -24.68
CA ALA A 22 -4.51 -45.14 -24.07
C ALA A 22 -5.54 -44.58 -25.08
N PRO A 23 -6.79 -45.09 -25.10
CA PRO A 23 -7.84 -44.63 -26.00
C PRO A 23 -8.12 -43.13 -25.78
N ARG A 24 -8.40 -42.40 -26.87
CA ARG A 24 -8.64 -40.93 -26.98
C ARG A 24 -9.72 -40.30 -26.06
N ARG A 25 -10.21 -41.01 -25.03
CA ARG A 25 -11.25 -40.60 -24.08
C ARG A 25 -10.76 -40.46 -22.62
N LEU A 26 -9.46 -40.24 -22.39
CA LEU A 26 -8.89 -40.25 -21.03
C LEU A 26 -8.14 -38.99 -20.60
N PHE A 27 -8.34 -37.87 -21.30
CA PHE A 27 -7.93 -36.55 -20.81
C PHE A 27 -9.16 -35.69 -20.62
N ASP A 28 -9.87 -35.94 -19.51
CA ASP A 28 -10.87 -34.97 -19.06
C ASP A 28 -10.12 -33.65 -18.77
N PRO A 29 -10.59 -32.51 -19.27
CA PRO A 29 -9.95 -31.21 -19.05
C PRO A 29 -9.77 -30.91 -17.55
N ILE A 30 -10.61 -31.50 -16.71
CA ILE A 30 -10.54 -31.45 -15.25
C ILE A 30 -9.23 -32.07 -14.72
N GLN A 31 -8.79 -33.20 -15.27
CA GLN A 31 -7.54 -33.85 -14.83
C GLN A 31 -6.31 -33.02 -15.20
N ILE A 32 -6.32 -32.39 -16.36
CA ILE A 32 -5.26 -31.47 -16.79
C ILE A 32 -5.19 -30.27 -15.85
N VAL A 33 -6.34 -29.66 -15.53
CA VAL A 33 -6.41 -28.53 -14.60
C VAL A 33 -5.90 -28.92 -13.21
N LEU A 34 -6.27 -30.10 -12.70
CA LEU A 34 -5.81 -30.58 -11.40
C LEU A 34 -4.30 -30.79 -11.35
N VAL A 35 -3.72 -31.40 -12.38
CA VAL A 35 -2.26 -31.63 -12.47
C VAL A 35 -1.50 -30.31 -12.55
N VAL A 36 -1.95 -29.38 -13.40
CA VAL A 36 -1.33 -28.06 -13.54
C VAL A 36 -1.44 -27.28 -12.23
N THR A 37 -2.60 -27.31 -11.58
CA THR A 37 -2.81 -26.61 -10.30
C THR A 37 -1.91 -27.17 -9.20
N ALA A 38 -1.83 -28.49 -9.07
CA ALA A 38 -0.95 -29.15 -8.10
C ALA A 38 0.53 -28.84 -8.36
N TYR A 39 0.93 -28.78 -9.64
CA TYR A 39 2.30 -28.43 -10.02
C TYR A 39 2.65 -26.98 -9.67
N VAL A 40 1.78 -26.01 -10.02
CA VAL A 40 1.99 -24.59 -9.70
C VAL A 40 1.98 -24.35 -8.19
N PHE A 41 1.11 -25.03 -7.46
CA PHE A 41 1.06 -24.96 -6.00
C PHE A 41 2.32 -25.54 -5.35
N GLY A 42 2.79 -26.69 -5.83
CA GLY A 42 4.05 -27.30 -5.39
C GLY A 42 5.27 -26.42 -5.69
N LEU A 43 5.30 -25.78 -6.86
CA LEU A 43 6.37 -24.84 -7.24
C LEU A 43 6.38 -23.59 -6.35
N SER A 44 5.18 -23.08 -6.02
CA SER A 44 5.02 -21.94 -5.10
C SER A 44 5.52 -22.29 -3.71
N LEU A 45 5.13 -23.45 -3.17
CA LEU A 45 5.62 -23.93 -1.87
C LEU A 45 7.13 -24.16 -1.86
N ALA A 46 7.70 -24.75 -2.92
CA ALA A 46 9.13 -24.95 -3.06
C ALA A 46 9.90 -23.62 -3.13
N TRP A 47 9.36 -22.61 -3.81
CA TRP A 47 9.91 -21.26 -3.85
C TRP A 47 9.85 -20.54 -2.50
N PHE A 48 8.76 -20.72 -1.74
CA PHE A 48 8.70 -20.19 -0.38
C PHE A 48 9.61 -20.95 0.59
N ALA A 49 9.77 -22.27 0.41
CA ALA A 49 10.60 -23.13 1.24
C ALA A 49 12.12 -23.00 0.97
N SER A 50 12.54 -22.56 -0.22
CA SER A 50 13.95 -22.46 -0.62
C SER A 50 14.72 -21.27 -0.02
N GLY A 51 14.14 -20.56 0.96
CA GLY A 51 14.73 -19.39 1.60
C GLY A 51 14.19 -18.05 1.07
N SER A 52 13.56 -18.03 -0.10
CA SER A 52 12.89 -16.83 -0.64
C SER A 52 11.68 -16.40 0.21
N GLY A 53 11.03 -17.32 0.92
CA GLY A 53 9.95 -17.00 1.85
C GLY A 53 10.44 -16.20 3.06
N ALA A 54 11.62 -16.52 3.59
CA ALA A 54 12.24 -15.75 4.67
C ALA A 54 12.63 -14.35 4.20
N VAL A 55 13.13 -14.21 2.96
CA VAL A 55 13.43 -12.90 2.35
C VAL A 55 12.15 -12.08 2.15
N ALA A 56 11.08 -12.68 1.65
CA ALA A 56 9.79 -12.00 1.48
C ALA A 56 9.21 -11.56 2.83
N TRP A 57 9.31 -12.42 3.86
CA TRP A 57 8.81 -12.11 5.19
C TRP A 57 9.60 -10.99 5.86
N THR A 58 10.94 -11.05 5.81
CA THR A 58 11.81 -9.99 6.33
C THR A 58 11.62 -8.67 5.58
N ALA A 59 11.47 -8.69 4.25
CA ALA A 59 11.13 -7.52 3.46
C ALA A 59 9.76 -6.93 3.84
N GLY A 60 8.76 -7.77 4.05
CA GLY A 60 7.43 -7.36 4.52
C GLY A 60 7.46 -6.71 5.91
N VAL A 61 8.21 -7.30 6.85
CA VAL A 61 8.39 -6.74 8.20
C VAL A 61 9.14 -5.41 8.16
N LEU A 62 10.21 -5.30 7.37
CA LEU A 62 10.97 -4.05 7.19
C LEU A 62 10.10 -2.95 6.57
N LEU A 63 9.34 -3.27 5.53
CA LEU A 63 8.44 -2.31 4.90
C LEU A 63 7.33 -1.88 5.85
N GLY A 64 6.73 -2.80 6.59
CA GLY A 64 5.75 -2.49 7.63
C GLY A 64 6.32 -1.58 8.73
N ALA A 65 7.55 -1.83 9.16
CA ALA A 65 8.24 -1.00 10.15
C ALA A 65 8.54 0.42 9.60
N LEU A 66 8.96 0.54 8.33
CA LEU A 66 9.20 1.82 7.67
C LEU A 66 7.91 2.63 7.53
N ILE A 67 6.82 1.99 7.09
CA ILE A 67 5.50 2.62 6.99
C ILE A 67 5.00 3.05 8.36
N GLY A 68 5.13 2.17 9.38
CA GLY A 68 4.76 2.50 10.75
C GLY A 68 5.55 3.68 11.31
N ARG A 69 6.86 3.74 11.04
CA ARG A 69 7.72 4.87 11.42
C ARG A 69 7.33 6.16 10.69
N TRP A 70 7.01 6.08 9.40
CA TRP A 70 6.55 7.23 8.63
C TRP A 70 5.20 7.74 9.13
N ASN A 71 4.23 6.85 9.35
CA ASN A 71 2.93 7.19 9.90
C ASN A 71 3.06 7.82 11.30
N ARG A 72 3.89 7.23 12.18
CA ARG A 72 4.15 7.80 13.50
C ARG A 72 4.80 9.19 13.42
N ARG A 73 5.67 9.43 12.43
CA ARG A 73 6.24 10.76 12.16
C ARG A 73 5.21 11.75 11.66
N LEU A 74 4.22 11.34 10.87
CA LEU A 74 3.11 12.20 10.47
C LEU A 74 2.20 12.55 11.65
N VAL A 75 1.92 11.55 12.50
CA VAL A 75 1.08 11.75 13.70
C VAL A 75 1.76 12.67 14.71
N ILE A 76 3.07 12.52 14.94
CA ILE A 76 3.83 13.37 15.88
C ILE A 76 4.20 14.72 15.27
N GLY A 77 4.54 14.75 13.98
CA GLY A 77 4.95 15.95 13.27
C GLY A 77 3.81 16.87 12.86
N GLY A 78 2.56 16.40 12.97
CA GLY A 78 1.36 17.15 12.59
C GLY A 78 1.28 17.45 11.10
N ILE A 79 0.25 18.21 10.73
CA ILE A 79 0.11 18.74 9.36
C ILE A 79 1.11 19.88 9.20
N GLY A 80 2.10 19.71 8.33
CA GLY A 80 3.08 20.76 8.05
C GLY A 80 2.45 22.01 7.40
N LEU A 81 3.13 23.16 7.52
CA LEU A 81 2.68 24.47 7.00
C LEU A 81 2.14 24.41 5.56
N GLY A 82 2.89 23.80 4.62
CA GLY A 82 2.44 23.71 3.22
C GLY A 82 1.18 22.86 3.01
N ALA A 83 0.95 21.85 3.85
CA ALA A 83 -0.27 21.04 3.80
C ALA A 83 -1.45 21.80 4.44
N ALA A 84 -1.19 22.59 5.49
CA ALA A 84 -2.17 23.48 6.09
C ALA A 84 -2.62 24.58 5.12
N GLU A 85 -1.70 25.16 4.32
CA GLU A 85 -2.05 26.12 3.27
C GLU A 85 -2.99 25.52 2.22
N GLN A 86 -2.70 24.31 1.73
CA GLN A 86 -3.56 23.61 0.77
C GLN A 86 -4.95 23.29 1.37
N LEU A 87 -4.99 22.92 2.64
CA LEU A 87 -6.24 22.73 3.38
C LEU A 87 -7.03 24.04 3.50
N ALA A 88 -6.37 25.16 3.79
CA ALA A 88 -7.00 26.47 3.86
C ALA A 88 -7.63 26.86 2.51
N PHE A 89 -6.92 26.68 1.40
CA PHE A 89 -7.50 26.93 0.07
C PHE A 89 -8.68 26.01 -0.26
N LYS A 90 -8.58 24.72 0.10
CA LYS A 90 -9.65 23.75 -0.13
C LYS A 90 -10.90 24.08 0.69
N LEU A 91 -10.71 24.49 1.94
CA LEU A 91 -11.79 24.94 2.82
C LEU A 91 -12.38 26.26 2.32
N ALA A 92 -11.56 27.21 1.89
CA ALA A 92 -12.01 28.46 1.30
C ALA A 92 -12.91 28.19 0.08
N TRP A 93 -12.53 27.27 -0.80
CA TRP A 93 -13.37 26.88 -1.93
C TRP A 93 -14.70 26.25 -1.50
N ARG A 94 -14.69 25.45 -0.43
CA ARG A 94 -15.88 24.76 0.06
C ARG A 94 -16.85 25.70 0.80
N HIS A 95 -16.34 26.67 1.52
CA HIS A 95 -17.10 27.62 2.34
C HIS A 95 -17.41 28.93 1.62
N GLY A 96 -17.07 29.05 0.32
CA GLY A 96 -17.41 30.22 -0.49
C GLY A 96 -16.46 31.42 -0.29
N GLY A 97 -15.24 31.17 0.17
CA GLY A 97 -14.16 32.15 0.25
C GLY A 97 -13.79 32.59 1.67
N ALA A 98 -14.53 32.19 2.71
CA ALA A 98 -14.21 32.50 4.11
C ALA A 98 -13.70 31.25 4.84
N VAL A 99 -12.65 31.41 5.65
CA VAL A 99 -12.08 30.35 6.49
C VAL A 99 -11.74 30.91 7.87
N GLU A 100 -12.14 30.21 8.92
CA GLU A 100 -11.72 30.49 10.29
C GLU A 100 -10.57 29.58 10.73
N PRO A 101 -9.75 30.01 11.70
CA PRO A 101 -8.79 29.12 12.35
C PRO A 101 -9.46 27.86 12.92
N ALA A 102 -10.71 27.98 13.39
CA ALA A 102 -11.49 26.86 13.93
C ALA A 102 -11.77 25.77 12.88
N ASP A 103 -11.95 26.13 11.60
CA ASP A 103 -12.18 25.17 10.52
C ASP A 103 -10.94 24.33 10.23
N LEU A 104 -9.75 24.94 10.31
CA LEU A 104 -8.48 24.23 10.18
C LEU A 104 -8.22 23.30 11.37
N ILE A 105 -8.58 23.73 12.59
CA ILE A 105 -8.48 22.90 13.79
C ILE A 105 -9.42 21.68 13.69
N ALA A 106 -10.66 21.88 13.21
CA ALA A 106 -11.59 20.79 12.95
C ALA A 106 -11.09 19.80 11.89
N ALA A 107 -10.24 20.26 10.96
CA ALA A 107 -9.56 19.42 9.98
C ALA A 107 -8.32 18.68 10.53
N GLY A 108 -8.00 18.85 11.82
CA GLY A 108 -6.89 18.18 12.49
C GLY A 108 -5.55 18.92 12.40
N VAL A 109 -5.56 20.21 12.04
CA VAL A 109 -4.38 21.08 12.12
C VAL A 109 -4.21 21.54 13.57
N ASP A 110 -2.98 21.56 14.06
CA ASP A 110 -2.66 22.11 15.38
C ASP A 110 -3.06 23.60 15.47
N PRO A 111 -3.62 24.09 16.61
CA PRO A 111 -4.12 25.47 16.73
C PRO A 111 -3.08 26.54 16.42
N ASP A 112 -1.82 26.35 16.83
CA ASP A 112 -0.76 27.32 16.60
C ASP A 112 -0.36 27.32 15.12
N THR A 113 -0.31 26.13 14.51
CA THR A 113 -0.05 25.98 13.07
C THR A 113 -1.18 26.58 12.22
N ALA A 114 -2.44 26.41 12.62
CA ALA A 114 -3.60 26.96 11.92
C ALA A 114 -3.56 28.49 11.88
N ARG A 115 -3.28 29.14 13.02
CA ARG A 115 -3.13 30.60 13.12
C ARG A 115 -1.94 31.08 12.29
N ALA A 116 -0.77 30.49 12.50
CA ALA A 116 0.44 30.86 11.78
C ALA A 116 0.28 30.71 10.25
N THR A 117 -0.47 29.71 9.80
CA THR A 117 -0.77 29.51 8.37
C THR A 117 -1.62 30.65 7.82
N LEU A 118 -2.70 31.04 8.50
CA LEU A 118 -3.58 32.11 8.05
C LEU A 118 -2.89 33.48 8.10
N GLU A 119 -2.11 33.75 9.14
CA GLU A 119 -1.29 34.96 9.25
C GLU A 119 -0.22 35.04 8.14
N ASN A 120 0.40 33.91 7.78
CA ASN A 120 1.37 33.85 6.69
C ASN A 120 0.68 34.10 5.32
N LEU A 121 -0.50 33.53 5.11
CA LEU A 121 -1.28 33.76 3.90
C LEU A 121 -1.74 35.22 3.78
N GLU A 122 -2.11 35.86 4.89
CA GLU A 122 -2.43 37.29 4.95
C GLU A 122 -1.19 38.14 4.63
N ALA A 123 -0.05 37.83 5.25
CA ALA A 123 1.21 38.54 5.00
C ALA A 123 1.68 38.45 3.54
N ARG A 124 1.31 37.36 2.84
CA ARG A 124 1.55 37.15 1.40
C ARG A 124 0.50 37.79 0.50
N GLY A 125 -0.54 38.41 1.07
CA GLY A 125 -1.63 39.05 0.33
C GLY A 125 -2.58 38.07 -0.36
N LEU A 126 -2.60 36.79 0.06
CA LEU A 126 -3.45 35.74 -0.53
C LEU A 126 -4.83 35.67 0.13
N CYS A 127 -4.98 36.22 1.33
CA CYS A 127 -6.25 36.42 2.00
C CYS A 127 -6.27 37.78 2.71
N ARG A 128 -7.47 38.29 2.95
CA ARG A 128 -7.73 39.49 3.72
C ARG A 128 -8.44 39.10 5.01
N ARG A 129 -7.96 39.60 6.14
CA ARG A 129 -8.63 39.44 7.42
C ARG A 129 -9.88 40.31 7.48
N ASP A 130 -11.02 39.67 7.76
CA ASP A 130 -12.34 40.28 7.93
C ASP A 130 -12.88 39.89 9.32
N GLY A 131 -12.45 40.65 10.33
CA GLY A 131 -12.71 40.34 11.75
C GLY A 131 -11.96 39.08 12.22
N GLU A 132 -12.72 38.03 12.55
CA GLU A 132 -12.19 36.72 12.98
C GLU A 132 -11.98 35.75 11.79
N GLN A 133 -12.47 36.11 10.61
CA GLN A 133 -12.42 35.29 9.39
C GLN A 133 -11.32 35.76 8.45
N TYR A 134 -10.77 34.83 7.67
CA TYR A 134 -9.87 35.13 6.56
C TYR A 134 -10.60 34.89 5.25
N ARG A 135 -10.76 35.95 4.46
CA ARG A 135 -11.42 35.92 3.16
C ARG A 135 -10.38 35.80 2.05
N PHE A 136 -10.50 34.75 1.25
CA PHE A 136 -9.74 34.54 0.04
C PHE A 136 -10.48 35.20 -1.12
N GLU A 137 -9.98 36.35 -1.57
CA GLU A 137 -10.47 37.02 -2.78
C GLU A 137 -9.96 36.24 -4.00
N ARG A 138 -10.86 35.93 -4.93
CA ARG A 138 -10.64 35.02 -6.06
C ARG A 138 -9.64 35.56 -7.08
#